data_AF-A0A2N1VHW7-F1
#
_entry.id   AF-A0A2N1VHW7-F1
#
_cell.length_a   1.000
_cell.length_b   1.000
_cell.length_c   1.000
_cell.angle_alpha   90.00
_cell.angle_beta   90.00
_cell.angle_gamma   90.00
#
_symmetry.space_group_name_H-M   'P 1'
#
loop_
_entity.id
_entity.type
_entity.pdbx_description
1 polymer ?
#
loop_
_entity_poly.entity_id
_entity_poly.type
_entity_poly.pdbx_seq_one_letter_code
_entity_poly.pdbx_strand_id
1 'polypeptide(L)'
;MGDMPVEEFKKYGYELINWAADYLENVSSYSVLPDIKPGKIKSHLPSEAPELPESFDKIIADIDKIITPGTTHWQHPNFMAYFNSSAAGPGIFGELLSAVFNVNGMVWKSAPASTELEQTVLIWFRKLINLPEEFLGLI
;
A
#
# COMPACT_ATOMS: atom_id res chain seq x y z
N MET A 1 27.93 -1.75 -0.36
CA MET A 1 26.52 -1.88 -0.76
C MET A 1 25.74 -2.08 0.52
N GLY A 2 25.31 -0.98 1.12
CA GLY A 2 24.53 -1.01 2.35
C GLY A 2 23.11 -0.60 2.00
N ASP A 3 22.15 -1.40 2.41
CA ASP A 3 20.74 -0.99 2.46
C ASP A 3 20.57 0.16 3.47
N MET A 4 19.36 0.71 3.59
CA MET A 4 19.02 1.73 4.58
C MET A 4 19.42 1.26 6.00
N PRO A 5 20.16 2.06 6.78
CA PRO A 5 20.48 1.72 8.17
C PRO A 5 19.22 1.52 9.01
N VAL A 6 19.24 0.56 9.95
CA VAL A 6 18.07 0.20 10.77
C VAL A 6 17.47 1.40 11.51
N GLU A 7 18.29 2.32 12.01
CA GLU A 7 17.80 3.52 12.70
C GLU A 7 17.12 4.51 11.74
N GLU A 8 17.60 4.61 10.50
CA GLU A 8 16.91 5.39 9.45
C GLU A 8 15.60 4.70 9.04
N PHE A 9 15.61 3.37 8.88
CA PHE A 9 14.40 2.60 8.59
C PHE A 9 13.32 2.81 9.66
N LYS A 10 13.69 2.78 10.95
CA LYS A 10 12.75 3.07 12.04
C LYS A 10 12.26 4.51 11.97
N LYS A 11 13.16 5.49 11.82
CA LYS A 11 12.80 6.91 11.72
C LYS A 11 11.74 7.12 10.64
N TYR A 12 12.04 6.73 9.41
CA TYR A 12 11.14 6.93 8.27
C TYR A 12 9.91 6.02 8.31
N GLY A 13 10.03 4.82 8.88
CA GLY A 13 8.90 3.95 9.14
C GLY A 13 7.87 4.61 10.05
N TYR A 14 8.30 5.18 11.18
CA TYR A 14 7.39 5.91 12.07
C TYR A 14 6.81 7.17 11.41
N GLU A 15 7.61 7.89 10.63
CA GLU A 15 7.16 9.06 9.87
C GLU A 15 6.05 8.71 8.87
N LEU A 16 6.23 7.64 8.09
CA LEU A 16 5.23 7.16 7.14
C LEU A 16 3.97 6.62 7.82
N ILE A 17 4.10 5.99 9.00
CA ILE A 17 2.95 5.55 9.79
C ILE A 17 2.13 6.73 10.28
N ASN A 18 2.79 7.79 10.78
CA ASN A 18 2.11 9.02 11.18
C ASN A 18 1.43 9.68 9.98
N TRP A 19 2.15 9.82 8.86
CA TRP A 19 1.61 10.36 7.62
C TRP A 19 0.38 9.59 7.13
N ALA A 20 0.43 8.26 7.16
CA ALA A 20 -0.70 7.42 6.74
C ALA A 20 -1.91 7.59 7.67
N ALA A 21 -1.69 7.64 8.99
CA ALA A 21 -2.75 7.90 9.96
C ALA A 21 -3.40 9.27 9.73
N ASP A 22 -2.59 10.32 9.60
CA ASP A 22 -3.05 11.68 9.35
C ASP A 22 -3.84 11.77 8.03
N TYR A 23 -3.35 11.12 6.97
CA TYR A 23 -4.03 11.04 5.68
C TYR A 23 -5.41 10.37 5.80
N LEU A 24 -5.48 9.21 6.47
CA LEU A 24 -6.73 8.46 6.62
C LEU A 24 -7.76 9.21 7.47
N GLU A 25 -7.33 9.87 8.54
CA GLU A 25 -8.21 10.70 9.38
C GLU A 25 -8.75 11.90 8.61
N ASN A 26 -7.89 12.54 7.80
CA ASN A 26 -8.19 13.81 7.14
C ASN A 26 -8.52 13.66 5.65
N VAL A 27 -8.73 12.45 5.14
CA VAL A 27 -8.98 12.21 3.70
C VAL A 27 -10.16 13.01 3.17
N SER A 28 -11.15 13.28 4.02
CA SER A 28 -12.35 14.09 3.70
C SER A 28 -12.08 15.58 3.47
N SER A 29 -10.88 16.07 3.81
CA SER A 29 -10.46 17.45 3.56
C SER A 29 -9.94 17.68 2.14
N TYR A 30 -9.59 16.60 1.41
CA TYR A 30 -9.11 16.69 0.04
C TYR A 30 -10.28 16.75 -0.96
N SER A 31 -10.03 17.33 -2.13
CA SER A 31 -10.98 17.20 -3.26
C SER A 31 -10.98 15.77 -3.76
N VAL A 32 -12.16 15.14 -3.88
CA VAL A 32 -12.30 13.73 -4.33
C VAL A 32 -11.50 13.43 -5.60
N LEU A 33 -11.64 14.31 -6.60
CA LEU A 33 -10.92 14.28 -7.87
C LEU A 33 -9.96 15.48 -7.93
N PRO A 34 -8.73 15.29 -8.42
CA PRO A 34 -7.80 16.38 -8.60
C PRO A 34 -8.18 17.25 -9.83
N ASP A 35 -8.07 18.57 -9.71
CA ASP A 35 -8.28 19.51 -10.83
C ASP A 35 -6.98 19.71 -11.62
N ILE A 36 -6.59 18.70 -12.40
CA ILE A 36 -5.36 18.71 -13.20
C ILE A 36 -5.58 18.14 -14.60
N LYS A 37 -4.68 18.50 -15.53
CA LYS A 37 -4.63 17.94 -16.89
C LYS A 37 -3.60 16.79 -16.99
N PRO A 38 -3.77 15.86 -17.94
CA PRO A 38 -2.76 14.85 -18.24
C PRO A 38 -1.37 15.46 -18.44
N GLY A 39 -0.35 14.83 -17.85
CA GLY A 39 1.03 15.31 -17.90
C GLY A 39 1.43 16.27 -16.78
N LYS A 40 0.50 16.84 -16.01
CA LYS A 40 0.82 17.78 -14.91
C LYS A 40 1.76 17.16 -13.87
N ILE A 41 1.48 15.94 -13.39
CA ILE A 41 2.34 15.26 -12.41
C ILE A 41 3.72 14.97 -12.99
N LYS A 42 3.76 14.39 -14.20
CA LYS A 42 5.00 14.12 -14.93
C LYS A 42 5.87 15.37 -15.09
N SER A 43 5.26 16.55 -15.30
CA SER A 43 6.02 17.80 -15.48
C SER A 43 6.74 18.30 -14.22
N HIS A 44 6.42 17.77 -13.04
CA HIS A 44 7.14 18.09 -11.80
C HIS A 44 8.25 17.06 -11.49
N LEU A 45 8.35 15.98 -12.25
CA LEU A 45 9.37 14.96 -12.07
C LEU A 45 10.56 15.19 -13.02
N PRO A 46 11.78 14.78 -12.64
CA PRO A 46 12.92 14.78 -13.54
C PRO A 46 12.65 13.98 -14.82
N SER A 47 13.28 14.39 -15.93
CA SER A 47 13.16 13.67 -17.20
C SER A 47 13.89 12.33 -17.22
N GLU A 48 14.86 12.15 -16.33
CA GLU A 48 15.71 10.97 -16.19
C GLU A 48 15.82 10.57 -14.72
N ALA A 49 16.09 9.30 -14.45
CA ALA A 49 16.26 8.81 -13.08
C ALA A 49 17.53 9.41 -12.44
N PRO A 50 17.52 9.72 -11.14
CA PRO A 50 18.70 10.28 -10.48
C PRO A 50 19.83 9.24 -10.42
N GLU A 51 21.04 9.64 -10.85
CA GLU A 51 22.24 8.79 -10.78
C GLU A 51 22.83 8.71 -9.36
N LEU A 52 22.48 9.68 -8.51
CA LEU A 52 22.95 9.80 -7.14
C LEU A 52 21.77 9.64 -6.17
N PRO A 53 22.00 9.09 -4.98
CA PRO A 53 20.96 8.93 -3.98
C PRO A 53 20.41 10.29 -3.53
N GLU A 54 19.11 10.32 -3.27
CA GLU A 54 18.42 11.43 -2.63
C GLU A 54 18.07 11.08 -1.18
N SER A 55 17.94 12.09 -0.33
CA SER A 55 17.49 11.85 1.04
C SER A 55 16.04 11.42 1.05
N PHE A 56 15.70 10.48 1.95
CA PHE A 56 14.33 10.00 2.07
C PHE A 56 13.36 11.12 2.52
N ASP A 57 13.83 12.12 3.28
CA ASP A 57 13.04 13.31 3.62
C ASP A 57 12.54 14.05 2.36
N LYS A 58 13.32 14.09 1.27
CA LYS A 58 12.88 14.70 0.00
C LYS A 58 11.80 13.86 -0.67
N ILE A 59 11.97 12.53 -0.65
CA ILE A 59 11.01 11.59 -1.23
C ILE A 59 9.65 11.73 -0.53
N ILE A 60 9.62 11.75 0.81
CA ILE A 60 8.39 11.96 1.58
C ILE A 60 7.79 13.33 1.25
N ALA A 61 8.60 14.40 1.20
CA ALA A 61 8.10 15.73 0.86
C ALA A 61 7.49 15.80 -0.56
N ASP A 62 8.00 15.01 -1.51
CA ASP A 62 7.45 14.94 -2.87
C ASP A 62 6.14 14.16 -2.93
N ILE A 63 5.90 13.21 -2.01
CA ILE A 63 4.57 12.58 -1.86
C ILE A 63 3.53 13.68 -1.61
N ASP A 64 3.76 14.57 -0.65
CA ASP A 64 2.82 15.63 -0.31
C ASP A 64 2.71 16.71 -1.38
N LYS A 65 3.83 17.11 -1.99
CA LYS A 65 3.85 18.23 -2.93
C LYS A 65 3.40 17.86 -4.34
N ILE A 66 3.72 16.64 -4.77
CA ILE A 66 3.55 16.21 -6.16
C ILE A 66 2.47 15.15 -6.26
N ILE A 67 2.49 14.12 -5.42
CA ILE A 67 1.64 12.94 -5.59
C ILE A 67 0.24 13.15 -5.00
N THR A 68 0.14 13.55 -3.74
CA THR A 68 -1.13 13.73 -3.03
C THR A 68 -2.10 14.68 -3.76
N PRO A 69 -1.69 15.86 -4.25
CA PRO A 69 -2.61 16.78 -4.96
C PRO A 69 -3.07 16.26 -6.32
N GLY A 70 -2.35 15.28 -6.89
CA GLY A 70 -2.69 14.61 -8.14
C GLY A 70 -3.44 13.30 -7.96
N THR A 71 -3.74 12.90 -6.72
CA THR A 71 -4.35 11.61 -6.41
C THR A 71 -5.86 11.73 -6.45
N THR A 72 -6.51 10.76 -7.09
CA THR A 72 -7.95 10.54 -6.86
C THR A 72 -8.09 9.84 -5.52
N HIS A 73 -8.79 10.45 -4.56
CA HIS A 73 -8.87 9.94 -3.19
C HIS A 73 -9.98 8.90 -3.07
N TRP A 74 -9.70 7.65 -3.43
CA TRP A 74 -10.67 6.54 -3.41
C TRP A 74 -11.25 6.25 -2.02
N GLN A 75 -10.51 6.57 -0.96
CA GLN A 75 -10.97 6.42 0.43
C GLN A 75 -11.79 7.61 0.93
N HIS A 76 -11.97 8.65 0.11
CA HIS A 76 -12.76 9.80 0.48
C HIS A 76 -14.24 9.38 0.63
N PRO A 77 -14.97 9.79 1.70
CA PRO A 77 -16.34 9.35 1.96
C PRO A 77 -17.35 9.70 0.85
N ASN A 78 -17.08 10.78 0.11
CA ASN A 78 -17.87 11.20 -1.06
C ASN A 78 -17.42 10.59 -2.41
N PHE A 79 -16.45 9.67 -2.45
CA PHE A 79 -16.10 8.96 -3.69
C PHE A 79 -17.14 7.86 -3.99
N MET A 80 -17.98 8.09 -5.00
CA MET A 80 -19.11 7.21 -5.35
C MET A 80 -19.03 6.62 -6.77
N ALA A 81 -17.85 6.67 -7.40
CA ALA A 81 -17.63 6.11 -8.73
C ALA A 81 -17.15 4.65 -8.67
N TYR A 82 -17.39 3.90 -9.74
CA TYR A 82 -16.92 2.51 -9.92
C TYR A 82 -17.37 1.55 -8.80
N PHE A 83 -16.43 0.78 -8.25
CA PHE A 83 -16.59 -0.10 -7.09
C PHE A 83 -15.73 0.42 -5.94
N ASN A 84 -16.19 0.18 -4.71
CA ASN A 84 -15.44 0.58 -3.51
C ASN A 84 -14.08 -0.15 -3.46
N SER A 85 -13.04 0.59 -3.08
CA SER A 85 -11.77 0.03 -2.64
C SER A 85 -11.65 0.23 -1.14
N SER A 86 -11.65 -0.88 -0.38
CA SER A 86 -11.49 -0.84 1.07
C SER A 86 -10.00 -0.95 1.41
N ALA A 87 -9.48 0.02 2.17
CA ALA A 87 -8.13 -0.03 2.73
C ALA A 87 -8.22 0.14 4.25
N ALA A 88 -8.66 -0.93 4.92
CA ALA A 88 -8.68 -0.96 6.38
C ALA A 88 -7.25 -0.97 6.95
N GLY A 89 -7.01 -0.29 8.08
CA GLY A 89 -5.72 -0.26 8.76
C GLY A 89 -5.04 -1.63 8.94
N PRO A 90 -5.76 -2.69 9.36
CA PRO A 90 -5.18 -4.04 9.41
C PRO A 90 -4.68 -4.57 8.07
N GLY A 91 -5.33 -4.23 6.95
CA GLY A 91 -4.89 -4.61 5.61
C GLY A 91 -3.60 -3.90 5.20
N ILE A 92 -3.48 -2.60 5.53
CA ILE A 92 -2.25 -1.82 5.30
C ILE A 92 -1.06 -2.44 6.07
N PHE A 93 -1.27 -2.83 7.32
CA PHE A 93 -0.22 -3.52 8.09
C PHE A 93 0.05 -4.95 7.58
N GLY A 94 -0.96 -5.62 7.03
CA GLY A 94 -0.76 -6.89 6.32
C GLY A 94 0.20 -6.74 5.14
N GLU A 95 0.03 -5.70 4.32
CA GLU A 95 0.95 -5.38 3.21
C GLU A 95 2.36 -5.03 3.69
N LEU A 96 2.48 -4.27 4.77
CA LEU A 96 3.79 -3.98 5.39
C LEU A 96 4.52 -5.27 5.79
N LEU A 97 3.82 -6.20 6.46
CA LEU A 97 4.41 -7.48 6.87
C LEU A 97 4.74 -8.37 5.66
N SER A 98 3.87 -8.38 4.64
CA SER A 98 4.12 -9.08 3.38
C SER A 98 5.43 -8.61 2.73
N ALA A 99 5.63 -7.29 2.65
CA ALA A 99 6.84 -6.69 2.12
C ALA A 99 8.09 -7.00 2.95
N VAL A 100 7.97 -7.04 4.29
CA VAL A 100 9.09 -7.40 5.19
C VAL A 100 9.53 -8.85 4.97
N PHE A 101 8.59 -9.78 4.84
CA PHE A 101 8.93 -11.19 4.62
C PHE A 101 9.43 -11.43 3.19
N ASN A 102 8.89 -10.73 2.19
CA ASN A 102 9.25 -10.82 0.77
C ASN A 102 9.39 -12.28 0.29
N VAL A 103 8.45 -13.13 0.72
CA VAL A 103 8.51 -14.59 0.51
C VAL A 103 7.95 -14.94 -0.87
N ASN A 104 8.63 -15.88 -1.55
CA ASN A 104 8.15 -16.46 -2.79
C ASN A 104 7.45 -17.80 -2.54
N GLY A 105 6.13 -17.85 -2.79
CA GLY A 105 5.26 -18.99 -2.55
C GLY A 105 5.17 -20.06 -3.63
N MET A 106 6.14 -20.20 -4.54
CA MET A 106 6.08 -21.17 -5.65
C MET A 106 5.79 -22.62 -5.23
N VAL A 107 6.35 -23.07 -4.11
CA VAL A 107 6.12 -24.42 -3.56
C VAL A 107 6.04 -24.35 -2.04
N TRP A 108 5.36 -25.30 -1.40
CA TRP A 108 5.25 -25.32 0.07
C TRP A 108 6.61 -25.19 0.77
N LYS A 109 7.66 -25.83 0.24
CA LYS A 109 9.00 -25.78 0.81
C LYS A 109 9.62 -24.36 0.80
N SER A 110 9.21 -23.48 -0.11
CA SER A 110 9.72 -22.11 -0.19
C SER A 110 8.94 -21.12 0.70
N ALA A 111 7.74 -21.49 1.17
CA ALA A 111 6.87 -20.58 1.92
C ALA A 111 5.84 -21.30 2.84
N PRO A 112 6.26 -22.23 3.73
CA PRO A 112 5.33 -23.13 4.42
C PRO A 112 4.27 -22.38 5.24
N ALA A 113 4.68 -21.35 6.00
CA ALA A 113 3.76 -20.54 6.79
C ALA A 113 2.77 -19.75 5.91
N SER A 114 3.21 -19.24 4.75
CA SER A 114 2.33 -18.54 3.82
C SER A 114 1.28 -19.48 3.24
N THR A 115 1.70 -20.67 2.79
CA THR A 115 0.80 -21.69 2.22
C THR A 115 -0.25 -22.16 3.23
N GLU A 116 0.16 -22.47 4.47
CA GLU A 116 -0.77 -22.94 5.49
C GLU A 116 -1.71 -21.83 5.98
N LEU A 117 -1.22 -20.58 6.09
CA LEU A 117 -2.06 -19.44 6.43
C LEU A 117 -3.10 -19.16 5.34
N GLU A 118 -2.69 -19.20 4.06
CA GLU A 118 -3.60 -19.01 2.93
C GLU A 118 -4.71 -20.06 2.94
N GLN A 119 -4.36 -21.36 3.03
CA GLN A 119 -5.33 -22.45 3.12
C GLN A 119 -6.33 -22.22 4.26
N THR A 120 -5.82 -21.85 5.43
CA THR A 120 -6.64 -21.63 6.62
C THR A 120 -7.61 -20.46 6.43
N VAL A 121 -7.13 -19.32 5.93
CA VAL A 121 -7.96 -18.12 5.70
C VAL A 121 -8.97 -18.36 4.60
N LEU A 122 -8.63 -19.09 3.54
CA LEU A 122 -9.59 -19.46 2.48
C LEU A 122 -10.68 -20.39 3.00
N ILE A 123 -10.36 -21.32 3.90
CA ILE A 123 -11.39 -22.15 4.58
C ILE A 123 -12.30 -21.27 5.45
N TRP A 124 -11.76 -20.29 6.16
CA TRP A 124 -12.57 -19.34 6.93
C TRP A 124 -13.48 -18.52 6.02
N PHE A 125 -12.93 -17.99 4.93
CA PHE A 125 -13.68 -17.20 3.96
C PHE A 125 -14.80 -18.00 3.29
N ARG A 126 -14.51 -19.24 2.86
CA ARG A 126 -15.49 -20.20 2.33
C ARG A 126 -16.70 -20.34 3.27
N LYS A 127 -16.43 -20.51 4.57
CA LYS A 127 -17.47 -20.62 5.60
C LYS A 127 -18.23 -19.30 5.78
N LEU A 128 -17.55 -18.16 5.78
CA LEU A 128 -18.19 -16.84 5.92
C LEU A 128 -19.20 -16.55 4.80
N ILE A 129 -18.95 -17.05 3.59
CA ILE A 129 -19.86 -16.88 2.44
C ILE A 129 -20.80 -18.08 2.22
N ASN A 130 -20.84 -19.04 3.14
CA ASN A 130 -21.64 -20.28 3.07
C ASN A 130 -21.43 -21.11 1.79
N LEU A 131 -20.20 -21.15 1.28
CA LEU A 131 -19.87 -21.94 0.10
C LEU A 131 -19.71 -23.44 0.49
N PRO A 132 -20.19 -24.39 -0.33
CA PRO A 132 -20.11 -25.83 -0.05
C PRO A 132 -18.68 -26.35 0.22
N GLU A 133 -18.56 -27.50 0.89
CA GLU A 133 -17.26 -28.03 1.36
C GLU A 133 -16.39 -28.61 0.25
N GLU A 134 -17.00 -28.91 -0.89
CA GLU A 134 -16.30 -29.44 -2.07
C GLU A 134 -15.42 -28.37 -2.73
N PHE A 135 -15.63 -27.09 -2.41
CA PHE A 135 -14.78 -26.00 -2.88
C PHE A 135 -13.52 -25.90 -2.02
N LEU A 136 -12.37 -26.13 -2.65
CA LEU A 136 -11.04 -25.97 -2.08
C LEU A 136 -10.35 -24.76 -2.72
N GLY A 137 -9.54 -24.05 -1.92
CA GLY A 137 -8.72 -22.93 -2.38
C GLY A 137 -7.24 -23.25 -2.18
N LEU A 138 -6.50 -23.33 -3.28
CA LEU A 138 -5.05 -23.46 -3.35
C LEU A 138 -4.61 -22.77 -4.64
N ILE A 139 -3.79 -21.73 -4.54
CA ILE A 139 -3.16 -21.05 -5.69
C ILE A 139 -1.73 -21.58 -5.88
#